data_AF-A0A016SFM4-F1
#
_entry.id   AF-A0A016SFM4-F1
#
_cell.length_a   1.000
_cell.length_b   1.000
_cell.length_c   1.000
_cell.angle_alpha   90.00
_cell.angle_beta   90.00
_cell.angle_gamma   90.00
#
_symmetry.space_group_name_H-M   'P 1'
#
loop_
_entity.id
_entity.type
_entity.pdbx_description
1 polymer ?
#
loop_
_entity_poly.entity_id
_entity_poly.type
_entity_poly.pdbx_seq_one_letter_code
_entity_poly.pdbx_strand_id
1 'polypeptide(L)'
;MRAPSLLSLITTFGCVYMVTYVVLIDKTDTTPLLRLAKKTILKEPETSTDNADLFDYCPFEVPDPWHESIAQYVDVKYGFKADCPSKEDLEPITEVDSGNVKLKQRYKKFKCKARCLFYKSDRKYNSSEWKDIAQSKFLCDFIETDCKFQNIRRRFIHIRIEEKKWPEEMPVLNREIYPDVHLIVLDSVASTHFVRALPRTANFLVNGMGAVQFWRLNRVGWNSRPNGFATLLGKTTEPLVRVLPELQTIEPDLSQTELCSKYLDNESYIPLEYRRAGYKTLDAQDYSASILHFPRCLGLKNNILDHYYRPFRMRLREDKELANVHKKGRCRGSIDNILEFLGRYINSYEVEEIP
;
A
#
# COMPACT_ATOMS: atom_id res chain seq x y z
N MET A 1 25.47 53.81 -31.47
CA MET A 1 25.03 52.40 -31.56
C MET A 1 25.01 51.83 -30.16
N ARG A 2 23.84 51.47 -29.63
CA ARG A 2 23.71 50.88 -28.28
C ARG A 2 23.94 49.38 -28.38
N ALA A 3 24.84 48.84 -27.55
CA ALA A 3 25.09 47.41 -27.46
C ALA A 3 23.81 46.69 -27.01
N PRO A 4 23.47 45.53 -27.61
CA PRO A 4 22.32 44.74 -27.18
C PRO A 4 22.54 44.23 -25.75
N SER A 5 21.47 44.17 -24.95
CA SER A 5 21.54 43.67 -23.58
C SER A 5 21.93 42.20 -23.56
N LEU A 6 22.69 41.78 -22.54
CA LEU A 6 23.15 40.41 -22.34
C LEU A 6 21.99 39.39 -22.40
N LEU A 7 20.79 39.79 -21.98
CA LEU A 7 19.57 38.97 -22.03
C LEU A 7 19.10 38.72 -23.48
N SER A 8 19.27 39.67 -24.38
CA SER A 8 18.97 39.53 -25.81
C SER A 8 19.95 38.60 -26.51
N LEU A 9 21.23 38.59 -26.11
CA LEU A 9 22.22 37.63 -26.61
C LEU A 9 21.92 36.21 -26.13
N ILE A 10 21.61 36.03 -24.84
CA ILE A 10 21.35 34.68 -24.29
C ILE A 10 20.09 34.07 -24.91
N THR A 11 19.04 34.87 -25.12
CA THR A 11 17.80 34.39 -25.76
C THR A 11 18.01 34.05 -27.24
N THR A 12 18.77 34.85 -27.99
CA THR A 12 19.06 34.54 -29.39
C THR A 12 19.98 33.32 -29.56
N PHE A 13 21.05 33.21 -28.77
CA PHE A 13 21.93 32.02 -28.80
C PHE A 13 21.20 30.76 -28.31
N GLY A 14 20.35 30.87 -27.28
CA GLY A 14 19.53 29.76 -26.78
C GLY A 14 18.50 29.26 -27.80
N CYS A 15 17.84 30.17 -28.52
CA CYS A 15 16.90 29.79 -29.58
C CYS A 15 17.62 29.17 -30.78
N VAL A 16 18.79 29.70 -31.17
CA VAL A 16 19.59 29.13 -32.27
C VAL A 16 20.12 27.73 -31.90
N TYR A 17 20.56 27.54 -30.65
CA TYR A 17 20.99 26.21 -30.16
C TYR A 17 19.84 25.20 -30.14
N MET A 18 18.66 25.58 -29.66
CA MET A 18 17.49 24.67 -29.66
C MET A 18 17.02 24.33 -31.07
N VAL A 19 16.97 25.30 -31.99
CA VAL A 19 16.55 25.04 -33.38
C VAL A 19 17.58 24.19 -34.12
N THR A 20 18.88 24.43 -33.93
CA THR A 20 19.93 23.60 -34.54
C THR A 20 19.97 22.19 -33.95
N TYR A 21 19.78 22.03 -32.64
CA TYR A 21 19.71 20.73 -31.96
C TYR A 21 18.49 19.91 -32.43
N VAL A 22 17.32 20.53 -32.55
CA VAL A 22 16.10 19.86 -33.04
C VAL A 22 16.21 19.48 -34.52
N VAL A 23 16.75 20.36 -35.37
CA VAL A 23 16.92 20.09 -36.81
C VAL A 23 18.01 19.05 -37.09
N LEU A 24 19.05 18.97 -36.24
CA LEU A 24 20.08 17.93 -36.37
C LEU A 24 19.60 16.56 -35.90
N ILE A 25 18.81 16.48 -34.81
CA ILE A 25 18.22 15.20 -34.34
C ILE A 25 17.21 14.65 -35.35
N ASP A 26 16.44 15.51 -36.02
CA ASP A 26 15.45 15.09 -37.02
C ASP A 26 16.09 14.57 -38.33
N LYS A 27 17.40 14.82 -38.55
CA LYS A 27 18.14 14.39 -39.74
C LYS A 27 19.22 13.34 -39.49
N THR A 28 19.49 12.96 -38.24
CA THR A 28 20.40 11.86 -37.96
C THR A 28 19.68 10.53 -38.13
N ASP A 29 20.07 9.76 -39.15
CA ASP A 29 19.71 8.35 -39.26
C ASP A 29 20.25 7.61 -38.02
N THR A 30 19.36 7.28 -37.07
CA THR A 30 19.70 6.60 -35.82
C THR A 30 19.82 5.09 -35.98
N THR A 31 19.54 4.55 -37.17
CA THR A 31 19.65 3.12 -37.51
C THR A 31 21.04 2.52 -37.21
N PRO A 32 22.18 3.22 -37.45
CA PRO A 32 23.51 2.69 -37.13
C PRO A 32 23.75 2.57 -35.61
N LEU A 33 23.30 3.55 -34.82
CA LEU A 33 23.39 3.54 -33.36
C LEU A 33 22.46 2.47 -32.76
N LEU A 34 21.27 2.30 -33.32
CA LEU A 34 20.34 1.24 -32.93
C LEU A 34 20.89 -0.16 -33.27
N ARG A 35 21.56 -0.31 -34.42
CA ARG A 35 22.28 -1.55 -34.80
C ARG A 35 23.46 -1.82 -33.88
N LEU A 36 24.22 -0.79 -33.48
CA LEU A 36 25.35 -0.92 -32.58
C LEU A 36 24.87 -1.30 -31.16
N ALA A 37 23.80 -0.69 -30.67
CA ALA A 37 23.15 -1.04 -29.41
C ALA A 37 22.63 -2.49 -29.43
N LYS A 38 21.95 -2.91 -30.53
CA LYS A 38 21.54 -4.31 -30.71
C LYS A 38 22.74 -5.26 -30.73
N LYS A 39 23.84 -4.92 -31.41
CA LYS A 39 25.04 -5.77 -31.50
C LYS A 39 25.84 -5.84 -30.19
N THR A 40 25.69 -4.85 -29.31
CA THR A 40 26.34 -4.80 -27.99
C THR A 40 25.50 -5.52 -26.92
N ILE A 41 24.17 -5.55 -27.07
CA ILE A 41 23.24 -6.30 -26.21
C ILE A 41 23.18 -7.79 -26.62
N LEU A 42 23.40 -8.12 -27.90
CA LEU A 42 23.41 -9.50 -28.44
C LEU A 42 24.83 -10.06 -28.61
N LYS A 43 25.64 -10.04 -27.55
CA LYS A 43 26.75 -11.00 -27.42
C LYS A 43 26.31 -12.11 -26.47
N GLU A 44 25.44 -12.98 -26.96
CA GLU A 44 25.34 -14.32 -26.37
C GLU A 44 26.57 -15.13 -26.80
N PRO A 45 27.19 -15.90 -25.89
CA PRO A 45 28.19 -16.86 -26.28
C PRO A 45 27.50 -17.99 -27.04
N GLU A 46 27.95 -18.25 -28.27
CA GLU A 46 27.61 -19.48 -28.98
C GLU A 46 28.21 -20.66 -28.22
N THR A 47 27.44 -21.23 -27.31
CA THR A 47 27.65 -22.59 -26.81
C THR A 47 26.42 -23.40 -27.14
N SER A 48 26.54 -24.19 -28.21
CA SER A 48 25.67 -25.32 -28.49
C SER A 48 25.69 -26.28 -27.31
N THR A 49 24.59 -26.38 -26.58
CA THR A 49 24.32 -27.51 -25.68
C THR A 49 22.88 -27.96 -25.92
N ASP A 50 22.73 -29.19 -26.39
CA ASP A 50 21.49 -29.96 -26.63
C ASP A 50 20.67 -30.23 -25.35
N ASN A 51 20.66 -29.31 -24.39
CA ASN A 51 19.98 -29.43 -23.10
C ASN A 51 19.42 -28.08 -22.60
N ALA A 52 19.02 -27.18 -23.50
CA ALA A 52 18.25 -26.01 -23.10
C ALA A 52 16.83 -26.45 -22.71
N ASP A 53 16.49 -26.33 -21.43
CA ASP A 53 15.12 -26.48 -20.94
C ASP A 53 14.24 -25.42 -21.63
N LEU A 54 12.98 -25.76 -21.96
CA LEU A 54 11.99 -24.78 -22.43
C LEU A 54 11.88 -23.58 -21.47
N PHE A 55 12.21 -23.77 -20.18
CA PHE A 55 12.25 -22.70 -19.18
C PHE A 55 13.56 -21.90 -19.14
N ASP A 56 14.62 -22.32 -19.85
CA ASP A 56 15.91 -21.60 -19.89
C ASP A 56 15.83 -20.34 -20.76
N TYR A 57 14.90 -20.30 -21.71
CA TYR A 57 14.70 -19.14 -22.58
C TYR A 57 13.22 -18.75 -22.68
N CYS A 58 12.87 -17.63 -22.04
CA CYS A 58 11.59 -16.96 -22.23
C CYS A 58 11.84 -15.62 -22.94
N PRO A 59 11.53 -15.49 -24.24
CA PRO A 59 11.58 -14.21 -24.92
C PRO A 59 10.53 -13.30 -24.28
N PHE A 60 11.00 -12.27 -23.58
CA PHE A 60 10.14 -11.31 -22.90
C PHE A 60 10.35 -9.93 -23.51
N GLU A 61 9.34 -9.47 -24.24
CA GLU A 61 9.25 -8.08 -24.67
C GLU A 61 8.50 -7.30 -23.59
N VAL A 62 9.12 -6.23 -23.10
CA VAL A 62 8.48 -5.34 -22.13
C VAL A 62 7.23 -4.75 -22.78
N PRO A 63 6.02 -4.97 -22.23
CA PRO A 63 4.81 -4.43 -22.84
C PRO A 63 4.84 -2.90 -22.82
N ASP A 64 4.55 -2.27 -23.95
CA ASP A 64 4.36 -0.82 -24.01
C ASP A 64 3.09 -0.43 -23.23
N PRO A 65 3.21 0.30 -22.10
CA PRO A 65 2.04 0.73 -21.34
C PRO A 65 1.13 1.67 -22.13
N TRP A 66 1.59 2.29 -23.21
CA TRP A 66 0.86 3.26 -24.02
C TRP A 66 0.56 2.78 -25.44
N HIS A 67 0.61 1.46 -25.67
CA HIS A 67 0.32 0.86 -26.96
C HIS A 67 -1.02 1.39 -27.53
N GLU A 68 -1.06 1.66 -28.83
CA GLU A 68 -2.20 2.29 -29.52
C GLU A 68 -3.54 1.58 -29.26
N SER A 69 -3.50 0.25 -29.18
CA SER A 69 -4.69 -0.58 -28.92
C SER A 69 -5.32 -0.31 -27.55
N ILE A 70 -4.55 0.19 -26.58
CA ILE A 70 -4.99 0.53 -25.23
C ILE A 70 -5.23 2.03 -25.07
N ALA A 71 -4.43 2.87 -25.74
CA ALA A 71 -4.48 4.33 -25.61
C ALA A 71 -5.89 4.90 -25.81
N GLN A 72 -6.65 4.35 -26.76
CA GLN A 72 -8.05 4.74 -27.03
C GLN A 72 -9.01 4.53 -25.85
N TYR A 73 -8.69 3.67 -24.89
CA TYR A 73 -9.52 3.39 -23.71
C TYR A 73 -9.09 4.19 -22.47
N VAL A 74 -8.01 4.96 -22.56
CA VAL A 74 -7.50 5.75 -21.44
C VAL A 74 -8.28 7.06 -21.36
N ASP A 75 -9.14 7.18 -20.36
CA ASP A 75 -9.86 8.41 -20.05
C ASP A 75 -9.31 9.10 -18.80
N VAL A 76 -8.56 10.19 -19.03
CA VAL A 76 -7.95 10.99 -17.96
C VAL A 76 -8.93 11.96 -17.27
N LYS A 77 -10.17 12.10 -17.78
CA LYS A 77 -11.17 13.03 -17.26
C LYS A 77 -11.66 12.66 -15.86
N TYR A 78 -11.59 11.39 -15.49
CA TYR A 78 -12.16 10.85 -14.24
C TYR A 78 -11.15 10.73 -13.07
N GLY A 79 -9.91 11.22 -13.23
CA GLY A 79 -8.81 10.96 -12.28
C GLY A 79 -8.76 11.85 -11.03
N PHE A 80 -9.38 13.03 -11.06
CA PHE A 80 -9.32 13.99 -9.95
C PHE A 80 -10.72 14.25 -9.43
N LYS A 81 -10.94 14.09 -8.12
CA LYS A 81 -12.18 14.52 -7.46
C LYS A 81 -12.29 16.04 -7.60
N ALA A 82 -12.84 16.51 -8.73
CA ALA A 82 -12.98 17.92 -9.06
C ALA A 82 -13.95 18.63 -8.10
N ASP A 83 -14.94 17.89 -7.59
CA ASP A 83 -15.91 18.40 -6.63
C ASP A 83 -15.60 17.88 -5.23
N CYS A 84 -14.66 18.54 -4.57
CA CYS A 84 -14.45 18.36 -3.14
C CYS A 84 -15.05 19.53 -2.35
N PRO A 85 -16.21 19.37 -1.70
CA PRO A 85 -16.80 20.47 -0.94
C PRO A 85 -15.96 20.75 0.31
N SER A 86 -15.72 22.02 0.62
CA SER A 86 -15.23 22.42 1.94
C SER A 86 -16.25 22.01 3.00
N LYS A 87 -15.83 21.24 4.01
CA LYS A 87 -16.73 20.77 5.07
C LYS A 87 -16.08 20.87 6.44
N GLU A 88 -16.00 22.11 6.95
CA GLU A 88 -15.65 22.39 8.35
C GLU A 88 -16.47 21.55 9.35
N ASP A 89 -17.70 21.18 8.95
CA ASP A 89 -18.63 20.37 9.72
C ASP A 89 -18.20 18.91 9.93
N LEU A 90 -17.32 18.38 9.08
CA LEU A 90 -16.84 16.99 9.19
C LEU A 90 -15.45 16.89 9.81
N GLU A 91 -14.81 18.04 10.04
CA GLU A 91 -13.52 18.08 10.71
C GLU A 91 -13.68 17.73 12.20
N PRO A 92 -12.69 17.01 12.78
CA PRO A 92 -12.74 16.67 14.19
C PRO A 92 -12.72 17.96 15.03
N ILE A 93 -13.65 18.05 15.96
CA ILE A 93 -13.68 19.12 16.96
C ILE A 93 -12.82 18.82 18.20
N THR A 94 -12.29 17.61 18.26
CA THR A 94 -11.36 17.11 19.27
C THR A 94 -9.98 16.89 18.66
N GLU A 95 -8.98 16.83 19.52
CA GLU A 95 -7.59 16.46 19.22
C GLU A 95 -7.14 15.38 20.19
N VAL A 96 -6.16 14.58 19.78
CA VAL A 96 -5.62 13.49 20.62
C VAL A 96 -4.12 13.65 20.72
N ASP A 97 -3.64 13.67 21.95
CA ASP A 97 -2.22 13.67 22.28
C ASP A 97 -1.94 12.59 23.31
N SER A 98 -1.14 11.60 22.93
CA SER A 98 -0.72 10.50 23.82
C SER A 98 -1.89 9.80 24.51
N GLY A 99 -3.03 9.66 23.81
CA GLY A 99 -4.27 9.06 24.32
C GLY A 99 -5.17 10.01 25.14
N ASN A 100 -4.75 11.25 25.40
CA ASN A 100 -5.59 12.28 26.00
C ASN A 100 -6.42 12.95 24.91
N VAL A 101 -7.74 12.95 25.07
CA VAL A 101 -8.65 13.60 24.12
C VAL A 101 -9.00 15.00 24.64
N LYS A 102 -8.71 16.03 23.85
CA LYS A 102 -9.00 17.43 24.20
C LYS A 102 -9.97 18.03 23.19
N LEU A 103 -10.81 18.96 23.64
CA LEU A 103 -11.65 19.76 22.75
C LEU A 103 -10.84 20.93 22.21
N LYS A 104 -10.93 21.18 20.90
CA LYS A 104 -10.34 22.38 20.31
C LYS A 104 -11.00 23.62 20.91
N GLN A 105 -10.21 24.68 21.13
CA GLN A 105 -10.62 25.89 21.87
C GLN A 105 -11.96 26.48 21.41
N ARG A 106 -12.24 26.49 20.10
CA ARG A 106 -13.48 27.02 19.51
C ARG A 106 -14.74 26.22 19.83
N TYR A 107 -14.62 25.02 20.41
CA TYR A 107 -15.72 24.09 20.67
C TYR A 107 -15.92 23.74 22.15
N LYS A 108 -15.44 24.56 23.09
CA LYS A 108 -15.57 24.32 24.55
C LYS A 108 -16.99 24.07 25.07
N LYS A 109 -18.01 24.50 24.31
CA LYS A 109 -19.42 24.29 24.69
C LYS A 109 -19.88 22.84 24.50
N PHE A 110 -19.18 22.03 23.72
CA PHE A 110 -19.51 20.63 23.50
C PHE A 110 -19.18 19.79 24.72
N LYS A 111 -20.07 18.84 25.04
CA LYS A 111 -19.78 17.76 25.99
C LYS A 111 -19.43 16.51 25.20
N CYS A 112 -18.25 15.95 25.44
CA CYS A 112 -17.71 14.84 24.67
C CYS A 112 -17.49 13.62 25.53
N LYS A 113 -17.80 12.45 24.95
CA LYS A 113 -17.35 11.16 25.45
C LYS A 113 -16.46 10.50 24.41
N ALA A 114 -15.59 9.61 24.86
CA ALA A 114 -14.76 8.80 23.98
C ALA A 114 -14.74 7.34 24.42
N ARG A 115 -14.34 6.46 23.49
CA ARG A 115 -14.12 5.03 23.74
C ARG A 115 -13.06 4.47 22.80
N CYS A 116 -12.42 3.40 23.23
CA CYS A 116 -11.48 2.65 22.41
C CYS A 116 -12.18 1.61 21.53
N LEU A 117 -11.65 1.36 20.33
CA LEU A 117 -12.02 0.25 19.46
C LEU A 117 -10.86 -0.74 19.38
N PHE A 118 -11.12 -1.99 19.73
CA PHE A 118 -10.13 -3.06 19.79
C PHE A 118 -10.41 -4.14 18.77
N TYR A 119 -9.35 -4.72 18.23
CA TYR A 119 -9.45 -5.91 17.40
C TYR A 119 -10.03 -7.08 18.18
N LYS A 120 -10.95 -7.81 17.55
CA LYS A 120 -11.47 -9.09 18.05
C LYS A 120 -11.28 -10.18 17.01
N SER A 121 -11.67 -9.90 15.77
CA SER A 121 -11.42 -10.74 14.61
C SER A 121 -11.59 -9.93 13.33
N ASP A 122 -11.41 -10.57 12.19
CA ASP A 122 -11.62 -9.94 10.88
C ASP A 122 -12.99 -9.31 10.65
N ARG A 123 -14.02 -9.86 11.30
CA ARG A 123 -15.42 -9.46 11.11
C ARG A 123 -16.01 -8.76 12.33
N LYS A 124 -15.25 -8.65 13.41
CA LYS A 124 -15.76 -8.13 14.69
C LYS A 124 -14.70 -7.26 15.36
N TYR A 125 -15.17 -6.27 16.09
CA TYR A 125 -14.35 -5.48 16.99
C TYR A 125 -15.03 -5.46 18.36
N ASN A 126 -14.27 -5.18 19.41
CA ASN A 126 -14.82 -4.84 20.72
C ASN A 126 -14.68 -3.34 20.94
N SER A 127 -15.55 -2.74 21.72
CA SER A 127 -15.42 -1.34 22.14
C SER A 127 -15.38 -1.23 23.65
N SER A 128 -14.59 -0.30 24.19
CA SER A 128 -14.70 0.05 25.61
C SER A 128 -16.02 0.77 25.90
N GLU A 129 -16.33 0.92 27.17
CA GLU A 129 -17.38 1.83 27.61
C GLU A 129 -17.07 3.29 27.22
N TRP A 130 -18.13 4.08 27.08
CA TRP A 130 -18.02 5.52 26.85
C TRP A 130 -17.63 6.23 28.14
N LYS A 131 -16.49 6.92 28.11
CA LYS A 131 -15.99 7.71 29.24
C LYS A 131 -15.89 9.18 28.89
N ASP A 132 -15.95 10.05 29.90
CA ASP A 132 -15.74 11.49 29.71
C ASP A 132 -14.29 11.75 29.28
N ILE A 133 -14.09 12.66 28.32
CA ILE A 133 -12.75 12.95 27.78
C ILE A 133 -11.82 13.63 28.80
N ALA A 134 -12.35 14.35 29.78
CA ALA A 134 -11.56 15.07 30.78
C ALA A 134 -10.99 14.17 31.87
N GLN A 135 -11.55 12.97 32.04
CA GLN A 135 -11.26 12.09 33.17
C GLN A 135 -10.60 10.77 32.75
N SER A 136 -10.24 10.61 31.48
CA SER A 136 -9.79 9.33 30.97
C SER A 136 -8.73 9.47 29.90
N LYS A 137 -7.74 8.58 29.98
CA LYS A 137 -6.75 8.33 28.95
C LYS A 137 -7.15 7.11 28.14
N PHE A 138 -7.06 7.19 26.82
CA PHE A 138 -7.48 6.13 25.91
C PHE A 138 -6.25 5.52 25.22
N LEU A 139 -5.88 4.32 25.66
CA LEU A 139 -4.71 3.58 25.19
C LEU A 139 -5.12 2.55 24.13
N CYS A 140 -5.27 3.02 22.90
CA CYS A 140 -5.64 2.20 21.74
C CYS A 140 -5.36 2.95 20.44
N ASP A 141 -5.25 2.21 19.33
CA ASP A 141 -5.02 2.76 17.99
C ASP A 141 -6.19 3.62 17.49
N PHE A 142 -7.43 3.27 17.88
CA PHE A 142 -8.64 3.95 17.40
C PHE A 142 -9.50 4.45 18.56
N ILE A 143 -9.67 5.76 18.62
CA ILE A 143 -10.47 6.44 19.65
C ILE A 143 -11.69 7.06 18.99
N GLU A 144 -12.86 6.49 19.24
CA GLU A 144 -14.13 7.06 18.78
C GLU A 144 -14.58 8.14 19.78
N THR A 145 -14.92 9.33 19.26
CA THR A 145 -15.46 10.44 20.06
C THR A 145 -16.90 10.74 19.65
N ASP A 146 -17.76 11.04 20.61
CA ASP A 146 -19.13 11.52 20.43
C ASP A 146 -19.34 12.78 21.27
N CYS A 147 -19.53 13.90 20.58
CA CYS A 147 -19.64 15.23 21.18
C CYS A 147 -21.00 15.84 20.88
N LYS A 148 -21.65 16.39 21.91
CA LYS A 148 -23.00 16.97 21.80
C LYS A 148 -23.05 18.38 22.37
N PHE A 149 -23.72 19.27 21.65
CA PHE A 149 -24.08 20.61 22.11
C PHE A 149 -25.45 20.98 21.54
N GLN A 150 -26.45 21.18 22.41
CA GLN A 150 -27.85 21.37 22.00
C GLN A 150 -28.28 20.24 21.04
N ASN A 151 -28.75 20.58 19.84
CA ASN A 151 -29.17 19.62 18.81
C ASN A 151 -28.03 19.21 17.86
N ILE A 152 -26.80 19.70 18.08
CA ILE A 152 -25.63 19.40 17.24
C ILE A 152 -24.87 18.22 17.86
N ARG A 153 -24.64 17.19 17.05
CA ARG A 153 -23.79 16.04 17.37
C ARG A 153 -22.60 16.01 16.40
N ARG A 154 -21.40 15.80 16.93
CA ARG A 154 -20.16 15.65 16.16
C ARG A 154 -19.47 14.36 16.57
N ARG A 155 -19.19 13.50 15.61
CA ARG A 155 -18.53 12.21 15.85
C ARG A 155 -17.31 12.06 14.98
N PHE A 156 -16.30 11.39 15.52
CA PHE A 156 -15.05 11.15 14.82
C PHE A 156 -14.38 9.88 15.36
N ILE A 157 -13.43 9.35 14.60
CA ILE A 157 -12.53 8.28 15.07
C ILE A 157 -11.12 8.77 14.82
N HIS A 158 -10.36 9.01 15.88
CA HIS A 158 -8.96 9.37 15.76
C HIS A 158 -8.13 8.12 15.48
N ILE A 159 -7.23 8.22 14.51
CA ILE A 159 -6.25 7.19 14.17
C ILE A 159 -4.92 7.57 14.82
N ARG A 160 -4.41 6.67 15.65
CA ARG A 160 -3.10 6.76 16.28
C ARG A 160 -2.50 5.35 16.39
N ILE A 161 -1.32 5.30 16.99
CA ILE A 161 -0.64 4.05 17.32
C ILE A 161 -0.45 4.07 18.83
N GLU A 162 -0.95 3.03 19.48
CA GLU A 162 -0.67 2.74 20.87
C GLU A 162 0.22 1.51 20.92
N GLU A 163 1.47 1.70 21.32
CA GLU A 163 2.39 0.59 21.48
C GLU A 163 1.87 -0.41 22.52
N LYS A 164 1.75 -1.67 22.11
CA LYS A 164 1.37 -2.75 23.00
C LYS A 164 2.60 -3.25 23.75
N LYS A 165 2.51 -3.26 25.08
CA LYS A 165 3.47 -3.96 25.94
C LYS A 165 3.13 -5.43 25.96
N TRP A 166 4.08 -6.27 25.58
CA TRP A 166 3.93 -7.71 25.63
C TRP A 166 4.50 -8.26 26.94
N PRO A 167 3.94 -9.38 27.45
CA PRO A 167 4.44 -10.01 28.68
C PRO A 167 5.86 -10.57 28.52
N GLU A 168 6.22 -10.96 27.30
CA GLU A 168 7.52 -11.53 26.95
C GLU A 168 8.44 -10.42 26.43
N GLU A 169 9.69 -10.44 26.89
CA GLU A 169 10.74 -9.60 26.33
C GLU A 169 11.06 -10.08 24.92
N MET A 170 10.83 -9.20 23.95
CA MET A 170 11.15 -9.45 22.56
C MET A 170 12.61 -9.09 22.30
N PRO A 171 13.30 -9.76 21.36
CA PRO A 171 14.63 -9.36 20.94
C PRO A 171 14.66 -7.89 20.50
N VAL A 172 15.65 -7.14 20.96
CA VAL A 172 15.91 -5.78 20.48
C VAL A 172 16.69 -5.89 19.17
N LEU A 173 16.14 -5.32 18.10
CA LEU A 173 16.70 -5.41 16.76
C LEU A 173 17.60 -4.22 16.45
N ASN A 174 18.79 -4.50 15.91
CA ASN A 174 19.63 -3.49 15.27
C ASN A 174 19.17 -3.27 13.82
N ARG A 175 18.70 -2.06 13.52
CA ARG A 175 18.14 -1.70 12.21
C ARG A 175 19.14 -1.78 11.04
N GLU A 176 20.45 -1.67 11.30
CA GLU A 176 21.49 -1.85 10.27
C GLU A 176 21.54 -3.28 9.75
N ILE A 177 21.22 -4.24 10.62
CA ILE A 177 21.18 -5.68 10.31
C ILE A 177 19.76 -6.11 9.92
N TYR A 178 18.76 -5.48 10.54
CA TYR A 178 17.34 -5.83 10.47
C TYR A 178 16.52 -4.63 10.01
N PRO A 179 16.49 -4.32 8.70
CA PRO A 179 15.78 -3.16 8.19
C PRO A 179 14.26 -3.30 8.34
N ASP A 180 13.55 -2.17 8.34
CA ASP A 180 12.09 -2.14 8.26
C ASP A 180 11.60 -2.76 6.94
N VAL A 181 10.54 -3.56 7.02
CA VAL A 181 9.96 -4.24 5.85
C VAL A 181 8.52 -3.80 5.66
N HIS A 182 8.23 -3.29 4.47
CA HIS A 182 6.89 -2.88 4.07
C HIS A 182 6.43 -3.67 2.84
N LEU A 183 5.30 -4.36 2.98
CA LEU A 183 4.62 -5.02 1.85
C LEU A 183 3.35 -4.23 1.49
N ILE A 184 3.41 -3.52 0.36
CA ILE A 184 2.28 -2.75 -0.18
C ILE A 184 1.73 -3.48 -1.40
N VAL A 185 0.46 -3.88 -1.33
CA VAL A 185 -0.22 -4.62 -2.40
C VAL A 185 -1.35 -3.76 -2.97
N LEU A 186 -1.41 -3.65 -4.30
CA LEU A 186 -2.45 -2.93 -5.03
C LEU A 186 -3.37 -3.93 -5.74
N ASP A 187 -4.65 -3.93 -5.37
CA ASP A 187 -5.67 -4.84 -5.92
C ASP A 187 -6.73 -4.02 -6.68
N SER A 188 -7.09 -4.29 -7.95
CA SER A 188 -6.56 -5.29 -8.90
C SER A 188 -5.78 -4.60 -10.03
N VAL A 189 -4.50 -4.29 -9.81
CA VAL A 189 -3.72 -3.45 -10.75
C VAL A 189 -2.70 -4.29 -11.53
N ALA A 190 -2.78 -4.25 -12.86
CA ALA A 190 -1.75 -4.81 -13.74
C ALA A 190 -0.53 -3.88 -13.84
N SER A 191 0.65 -4.41 -14.14
CA SER A 191 1.91 -3.63 -14.23
C SER A 191 1.81 -2.44 -15.19
N THR A 192 1.27 -2.63 -16.39
CA THR A 192 1.08 -1.53 -17.36
C THR A 192 0.08 -0.49 -16.88
N HIS A 193 -0.97 -0.91 -16.16
CA HIS A 193 -1.93 0.00 -15.57
C HIS A 193 -1.31 0.80 -14.42
N PHE A 194 -0.47 0.19 -13.58
CA PHE A 194 0.29 0.90 -12.54
C PHE A 194 1.14 2.03 -13.14
N VAL A 195 1.89 1.75 -14.20
CA VAL A 195 2.73 2.76 -14.87
C VAL A 195 1.88 3.93 -15.41
N ARG A 196 0.72 3.65 -16.02
CA ARG A 196 -0.18 4.69 -16.54
C ARG A 196 -0.85 5.51 -15.44
N ALA A 197 -1.36 4.86 -14.39
CA ALA A 197 -2.18 5.48 -13.36
C ALA A 197 -1.34 6.17 -12.26
N LEU A 198 -0.13 5.66 -11.99
CA LEU A 198 0.76 6.14 -10.94
C LEU A 198 2.18 6.44 -11.48
N PRO A 199 2.33 7.22 -12.57
CA PRO A 199 3.63 7.44 -13.22
C PRO A 199 4.63 8.15 -12.29
N ARG A 200 4.15 9.05 -11.43
CA ARG A 200 4.98 9.74 -10.44
C ARG A 200 5.51 8.77 -9.39
N THR A 201 4.67 7.84 -8.92
CA THR A 201 5.07 6.81 -7.96
C THR A 201 6.06 5.83 -8.59
N ALA A 202 5.80 5.36 -9.81
CA ALA A 202 6.71 4.48 -10.53
C ALA A 202 8.10 5.13 -10.71
N ASN A 203 8.14 6.39 -11.17
CA ASN A 203 9.39 7.14 -11.32
C ASN A 203 10.10 7.35 -9.97
N PHE A 204 9.37 7.69 -8.91
CA PHE A 204 9.95 7.87 -7.58
C PHE A 204 10.55 6.57 -7.04
N LEU A 205 9.87 5.42 -7.20
CA LEU A 205 10.40 4.13 -6.77
C LEU A 205 11.69 3.79 -7.53
N VAL A 206 11.67 3.82 -8.86
CA VAL A 206 12.82 3.39 -9.67
C VAL A 206 13.97 4.40 -9.59
N ASN A 207 13.71 5.68 -9.86
CA ASN A 207 14.75 6.70 -9.99
C ASN A 207 15.07 7.42 -8.68
N GLY A 208 14.11 7.50 -7.75
CA GLY A 208 14.28 8.17 -6.46
C GLY A 208 14.76 7.23 -5.34
N MET A 209 14.26 6.00 -5.30
CA MET A 209 14.61 5.00 -4.27
C MET A 209 15.54 3.89 -4.79
N GLY A 210 15.87 3.87 -6.09
CA GLY A 210 16.68 2.80 -6.67
C GLY A 210 15.98 1.44 -6.67
N ALA A 211 14.65 1.41 -6.72
CA ALA A 211 13.89 0.16 -6.65
C ALA A 211 14.17 -0.75 -7.86
N VAL A 212 14.32 -2.04 -7.59
CA VAL A 212 14.49 -3.07 -8.61
C VAL A 212 13.13 -3.57 -9.09
N GLN A 213 12.91 -3.53 -10.40
CA GLN A 213 11.68 -4.02 -11.01
C GLN A 213 11.81 -5.46 -11.50
N PHE A 214 10.94 -6.34 -11.00
CA PHE A 214 10.87 -7.73 -11.43
C PHE A 214 9.88 -7.90 -12.59
N TRP A 215 10.35 -7.68 -13.82
CA TRP A 215 9.52 -7.75 -15.03
C TRP A 215 8.89 -9.13 -15.30
N ARG A 216 9.55 -10.19 -14.82
CA ARG A 216 9.13 -11.59 -15.02
C ARG A 216 8.48 -12.19 -13.77
N LEU A 217 8.11 -11.37 -12.79
CA LEU A 217 7.35 -11.83 -11.63
C LEU A 217 5.90 -12.05 -12.05
N ASN A 218 5.44 -13.29 -11.91
CA ASN A 218 4.08 -13.68 -12.29
C ASN A 218 3.24 -14.06 -11.07
N ARG A 219 1.93 -13.97 -11.22
CA ARG A 219 0.96 -14.41 -10.22
C ARG A 219 0.93 -15.94 -10.19
N VAL A 220 0.81 -16.52 -9.00
CA VAL A 220 0.72 -17.98 -8.80
C VAL A 220 -0.69 -18.52 -8.96
N GLY A 221 -1.71 -17.64 -8.92
CA GLY A 221 -3.10 -18.05 -9.03
C GLY A 221 -3.99 -16.95 -9.59
N TRP A 222 -5.26 -17.30 -9.84
CA TRP A 222 -6.15 -16.43 -10.60
C TRP A 222 -6.63 -15.20 -9.81
N ASN A 223 -6.97 -15.39 -8.54
CA ASN A 223 -7.56 -14.37 -7.67
C ASN A 223 -6.58 -13.86 -6.59
N SER A 224 -6.96 -12.85 -5.82
CA SER A 224 -6.10 -12.24 -4.79
C SER A 224 -5.63 -13.23 -3.71
N ARG A 225 -6.48 -14.19 -3.33
CA ARG A 225 -6.21 -15.10 -2.21
C ARG A 225 -5.10 -16.12 -2.51
N PRO A 226 -5.14 -16.93 -3.58
CA PRO A 226 -4.04 -17.82 -3.94
C PRO A 226 -2.67 -17.11 -3.99
N ASN A 227 -2.64 -15.89 -4.54
CA ASN A 227 -1.42 -15.09 -4.64
C ASN A 227 -0.86 -14.68 -3.28
N GLY A 228 -1.71 -14.16 -2.40
CA GLY A 228 -1.22 -13.79 -1.07
C GLY A 228 -0.94 -14.99 -0.18
N PHE A 229 -1.52 -16.18 -0.43
CA PHE A 229 -1.14 -17.41 0.26
C PHE A 229 0.28 -17.86 -0.10
N ALA A 230 0.62 -17.90 -1.39
CA ALA A 230 2.00 -18.20 -1.78
C ALA A 230 2.96 -17.12 -1.28
N THR A 231 2.56 -15.84 -1.34
CA THR A 231 3.40 -14.72 -0.88
C THR A 231 3.65 -14.76 0.63
N LEU A 232 2.63 -15.01 1.45
CA LEU A 232 2.71 -14.84 2.90
C LEU A 232 2.91 -16.13 3.68
N LEU A 233 2.56 -17.28 3.10
CA LEU A 233 2.70 -18.60 3.74
C LEU A 233 3.66 -19.52 2.99
N GLY A 234 4.10 -19.15 1.78
CA GLY A 234 4.95 -20.03 0.95
C GLY A 234 4.23 -21.29 0.47
N LYS A 235 2.88 -21.29 0.44
CA LYS A 235 2.06 -22.45 0.06
C LYS A 235 1.07 -22.10 -1.03
N THR A 236 0.95 -22.99 -2.00
CA THR A 236 -0.01 -22.91 -3.10
C THR A 236 -1.37 -23.50 -2.69
N THR A 237 -2.45 -22.89 -3.19
CA THR A 237 -3.84 -23.35 -2.97
C THR A 237 -4.57 -23.65 -4.28
N GLU A 238 -3.89 -23.46 -5.41
CA GLU A 238 -4.38 -23.75 -6.76
C GLU A 238 -3.30 -24.57 -7.48
N PRO A 239 -3.69 -25.50 -8.35
CA PRO A 239 -2.74 -26.29 -9.11
C PRO A 239 -1.99 -25.45 -10.15
N LEU A 240 -0.72 -25.77 -10.38
CA LEU A 240 0.05 -25.21 -11.49
C LEU A 240 -0.21 -26.04 -12.74
N VAL A 241 -1.12 -25.57 -13.59
CA VAL A 241 -1.49 -26.22 -14.85
C VAL A 241 -0.38 -26.01 -15.88
N ARG A 242 0.28 -27.11 -16.29
CA ARG A 242 1.40 -27.10 -17.25
C ARG A 242 1.07 -27.84 -18.55
N VAL A 243 -0.18 -27.72 -18.99
CA VAL A 243 -0.69 -28.42 -20.19
C VAL A 243 -0.06 -27.89 -21.48
N LEU A 244 0.17 -26.57 -21.59
CA LEU A 244 0.81 -25.97 -22.77
C LEU A 244 2.19 -26.55 -23.08
N PRO A 245 3.10 -26.72 -22.10
CA PRO A 245 4.37 -27.44 -22.32
C PRO A 245 4.25 -28.97 -22.23
N GLU A 246 3.05 -29.55 -22.23
CA GLU A 246 2.81 -31.00 -22.12
C GLU A 246 3.42 -31.64 -20.85
N LEU A 247 3.53 -30.87 -19.76
CA LEU A 247 4.04 -31.36 -18.47
C LEU A 247 2.91 -31.70 -17.51
N GLN A 248 3.21 -32.58 -16.54
CA GLN A 248 2.26 -32.93 -15.48
C GLN A 248 1.88 -31.69 -14.65
N THR A 249 0.60 -31.55 -14.31
CA THR A 249 0.14 -30.54 -13.34
C THR A 249 0.84 -30.73 -11.99
N ILE A 250 1.26 -29.63 -11.36
CA ILE A 250 1.70 -29.66 -9.96
C ILE A 250 0.47 -29.42 -9.08
N GLU A 251 0.18 -30.36 -8.20
CA GLU A 251 -0.93 -30.26 -7.25
C GLU A 251 -0.65 -29.20 -6.17
N PRO A 252 -1.70 -28.54 -5.63
CA PRO A 252 -1.52 -27.52 -4.61
C PRO A 252 -1.01 -28.11 -3.29
N ASP A 253 -0.20 -27.34 -2.56
CA ASP A 253 0.32 -27.72 -1.23
C ASP A 253 -0.79 -27.87 -0.19
N LEU A 254 -1.87 -27.08 -0.33
CA LEU A 254 -3.01 -27.09 0.58
C LEU A 254 -4.32 -27.08 -0.20
N SER A 255 -5.19 -28.05 0.07
CA SER A 255 -6.57 -27.94 -0.38
C SER A 255 -7.32 -26.87 0.41
N GLN A 256 -8.36 -26.30 -0.21
CA GLN A 256 -9.26 -25.36 0.45
C GLN A 256 -9.89 -25.94 1.73
N THR A 257 -10.16 -27.24 1.75
CA THR A 257 -10.77 -27.93 2.91
C THR A 257 -9.78 -28.02 4.07
N GLU A 258 -8.54 -28.44 3.81
CA GLU A 258 -7.49 -28.51 4.83
C GLU A 258 -7.19 -27.13 5.39
N LEU A 259 -7.10 -26.13 4.51
CA LEU A 259 -6.81 -24.75 4.89
C LEU A 259 -7.86 -24.14 5.81
N CYS A 260 -9.13 -24.47 5.61
CA CYS A 260 -10.25 -23.80 6.28
C CYS A 260 -10.82 -24.61 7.46
N SER A 261 -10.38 -25.85 7.66
CA SER A 261 -10.80 -26.72 8.77
C SER A 261 -9.93 -26.60 10.02
N LYS A 262 -8.72 -26.03 9.92
CA LYS A 262 -7.79 -25.82 11.05
C LYS A 262 -7.35 -24.37 11.19
N TYR A 263 -6.84 -24.03 12.36
CA TYR A 263 -6.16 -22.76 12.59
C TYR A 263 -4.74 -22.80 12.01
N LEU A 264 -4.26 -21.64 11.53
CA LEU A 264 -2.98 -21.50 10.83
C LEU A 264 -1.82 -21.08 11.76
N ASP A 265 -2.01 -21.07 13.08
CA ASP A 265 -0.99 -20.63 14.05
C ASP A 265 0.32 -21.45 13.98
N ASN A 266 0.23 -22.71 13.53
CA ASN A 266 1.37 -23.62 13.36
C ASN A 266 1.96 -23.58 11.95
N GLU A 267 1.38 -22.81 11.03
CA GLU A 267 1.89 -22.63 9.68
C GLU A 267 2.84 -21.42 9.67
N SER A 268 3.87 -21.46 8.82
CA SER A 268 4.70 -20.28 8.58
C SER A 268 3.83 -19.17 7.97
N TYR A 269 3.82 -18.02 8.63
CA TYR A 269 3.12 -16.82 8.14
C TYR A 269 4.04 -15.62 8.38
N ILE A 270 4.50 -15.01 7.29
CA ILE A 270 5.59 -14.01 7.29
C ILE A 270 5.42 -12.96 8.41
N PRO A 271 4.26 -12.28 8.57
CA PRO A 271 4.09 -11.29 9.63
C PRO A 271 4.33 -11.84 11.05
N LEU A 272 4.05 -13.13 11.30
CA LEU A 272 4.31 -13.74 12.62
C LEU A 272 5.77 -14.02 12.83
N GLU A 273 6.49 -14.45 11.80
CA GLU A 273 7.91 -14.71 11.91
C GLU A 273 8.67 -13.41 12.17
N TYR A 274 8.32 -12.32 11.48
CA TYR A 274 8.86 -10.98 11.77
C TYR A 274 8.54 -10.56 13.20
N ARG A 275 7.30 -10.75 13.64
CA ARG A 275 6.95 -10.46 15.02
C ARG A 275 7.78 -11.28 16.00
N ARG A 276 7.88 -12.61 15.84
CA ARG A 276 8.68 -13.49 16.71
C ARG A 276 10.15 -13.07 16.75
N ALA A 277 10.67 -12.53 15.64
CA ALA A 277 12.01 -11.97 15.57
C ALA A 277 12.17 -10.63 16.31
N GLY A 278 11.09 -10.00 16.79
CA GLY A 278 11.14 -8.74 17.54
C GLY A 278 10.63 -7.51 16.79
N TYR A 279 10.18 -7.67 15.55
CA TYR A 279 9.60 -6.56 14.80
C TYR A 279 8.24 -6.14 15.34
N LYS A 280 7.95 -4.84 15.26
CA LYS A 280 6.58 -4.34 15.36
C LYS A 280 5.83 -4.64 14.06
N THR A 281 4.56 -5.00 14.18
CA THR A 281 3.79 -5.52 13.04
C THR A 281 2.45 -4.84 12.86
N LEU A 282 2.11 -4.56 11.59
CA LEU A 282 0.87 -3.91 11.19
C LEU A 282 0.20 -4.65 10.03
N ASP A 283 -1.12 -4.83 10.13
CA ASP A 283 -1.99 -5.25 9.01
C ASP A 283 -3.06 -4.20 8.70
N ALA A 284 -3.13 -3.79 7.43
CA ALA A 284 -4.12 -2.86 6.93
C ALA A 284 -4.68 -3.27 5.57
N GLN A 285 -5.94 -3.70 5.55
CA GLN A 285 -6.64 -4.15 4.35
C GLN A 285 -8.02 -3.48 4.24
N ASP A 286 -8.45 -3.07 3.04
CA ASP A 286 -9.75 -2.38 2.84
C ASP A 286 -10.92 -3.28 2.41
N TYR A 287 -10.64 -4.56 2.13
CA TYR A 287 -11.67 -5.54 1.79
C TYR A 287 -12.55 -5.96 2.99
N SER A 288 -13.59 -6.76 2.75
CA SER A 288 -14.59 -7.16 3.76
C SER A 288 -14.12 -8.24 4.74
N ALA A 289 -13.03 -8.94 4.43
CA ALA A 289 -12.34 -9.95 5.24
C ALA A 289 -10.84 -9.92 4.90
N SER A 290 -9.98 -10.49 5.75
CA SER A 290 -8.58 -10.73 5.38
C SER A 290 -8.44 -11.95 4.50
N ILE A 291 -7.27 -12.06 3.90
CA ILE A 291 -6.84 -13.23 3.15
C ILE A 291 -6.97 -14.54 3.93
N LEU A 292 -6.69 -14.53 5.25
CA LEU A 292 -6.69 -15.74 6.08
C LEU A 292 -8.10 -16.23 6.44
N HIS A 293 -9.06 -15.32 6.56
CA HIS A 293 -10.41 -15.65 7.04
C HIS A 293 -11.45 -15.78 5.92
N PHE A 294 -11.15 -15.32 4.70
CA PHE A 294 -12.08 -15.41 3.57
C PHE A 294 -12.18 -16.85 3.03
N PRO A 295 -13.37 -17.32 2.58
CA PRO A 295 -14.71 -16.79 2.83
C PRO A 295 -15.31 -17.28 4.15
N ARG A 296 -14.85 -18.41 4.72
CA ARG A 296 -15.26 -18.94 6.04
C ARG A 296 -14.15 -19.78 6.67
N CYS A 297 -12.91 -19.33 6.52
CA CYS A 297 -11.75 -20.05 7.03
C CYS A 297 -11.45 -19.57 8.45
N LEU A 298 -10.90 -20.45 9.28
CA LEU A 298 -10.65 -20.15 10.69
C LEU A 298 -9.56 -19.08 10.87
N GLY A 299 -8.60 -19.01 9.94
CA GLY A 299 -7.48 -18.07 10.01
C GLY A 299 -6.55 -18.39 11.17
N LEU A 300 -6.12 -17.37 11.90
CA LEU A 300 -5.31 -17.52 13.11
C LEU A 300 -6.23 -17.54 14.34
N LYS A 301 -5.95 -18.45 15.30
CA LYS A 301 -6.67 -18.54 16.56
C LYS A 301 -6.29 -17.37 17.47
N ASN A 302 -4.99 -17.13 17.60
CA ASN A 302 -4.49 -16.05 18.43
C ASN A 302 -4.24 -14.84 17.54
N ASN A 303 -4.76 -13.68 17.95
CA ASN A 303 -4.51 -12.44 17.24
C ASN A 303 -3.14 -11.89 17.65
N ILE A 304 -2.21 -11.90 16.72
CA ILE A 304 -0.78 -11.81 17.03
C ILE A 304 -0.08 -10.77 16.18
N LEU A 305 -0.76 -9.75 15.66
CA LEU A 305 -0.06 -8.54 15.19
C LEU A 305 -0.29 -7.38 16.17
N ASP A 306 0.66 -6.45 16.17
CA ASP A 306 0.63 -5.31 17.08
C ASP A 306 -0.49 -4.34 16.70
N HIS A 307 -0.66 -4.08 15.41
CA HIS A 307 -1.63 -3.10 14.91
C HIS A 307 -2.51 -3.68 13.81
N TYR A 308 -3.82 -3.46 13.92
CA TYR A 308 -4.79 -3.90 12.93
C TYR A 308 -5.70 -2.76 12.53
N TYR A 309 -5.80 -2.45 11.25
CA TYR A 309 -6.75 -1.47 10.72
C TYR A 309 -8.22 -1.91 10.84
N ARG A 310 -8.45 -3.21 11.05
CA ARG A 310 -9.77 -3.83 10.94
C ARG A 310 -10.86 -3.25 11.85
N PRO A 311 -10.61 -2.87 13.12
CA PRO A 311 -11.62 -2.25 13.99
C PRO A 311 -12.20 -0.97 13.38
N PHE A 312 -11.34 -0.11 12.85
CA PHE A 312 -11.74 1.11 12.16
C PHE A 312 -12.60 0.78 10.93
N ARG A 313 -12.12 -0.13 10.07
CA ARG A 313 -12.84 -0.54 8.86
C ARG A 313 -14.24 -1.11 9.16
N MET A 314 -14.36 -1.92 10.21
CA MET A 314 -15.62 -2.52 10.64
C MET A 314 -16.56 -1.49 11.24
N ARG A 315 -16.05 -0.59 12.08
CA ARG A 315 -16.82 0.51 12.65
C ARG A 315 -17.42 1.41 11.56
N LEU A 316 -16.63 1.75 10.54
CA LEU A 316 -17.13 2.51 9.38
C LEU A 316 -18.11 1.72 8.50
N ARG A 317 -18.13 0.39 8.58
CA ARG A 317 -19.12 -0.41 7.84
C ARG A 317 -20.47 -0.42 8.53
N GLU A 318 -20.45 -0.41 9.86
CA GLU A 318 -21.64 -0.44 10.72
C GLU A 318 -22.36 0.92 10.76
N ASP A 319 -21.62 2.02 10.66
CA ASP A 319 -22.16 3.37 10.91
C ASP A 319 -21.96 4.30 9.72
N LYS A 320 -23.08 4.65 9.08
CA LYS A 320 -23.13 5.51 7.89
C LYS A 320 -22.67 6.94 8.16
N GLU A 321 -22.88 7.46 9.37
CA GLU A 321 -22.46 8.82 9.76
C GLU A 321 -20.93 8.88 9.81
N LEU A 322 -20.30 7.94 10.52
CA LEU A 322 -18.84 7.84 10.58
C LEU A 322 -18.24 7.50 9.22
N ALA A 323 -18.89 6.63 8.44
CA ALA A 323 -18.46 6.34 7.08
C ALA A 323 -18.42 7.60 6.21
N ASN A 324 -19.40 8.50 6.37
CA ASN A 324 -19.42 9.78 5.67
C ASN A 324 -18.27 10.68 6.15
N VAL A 325 -18.10 10.85 7.46
CA VAL A 325 -17.01 11.63 8.08
C VAL A 325 -15.63 11.18 7.60
N HIS A 326 -15.39 9.88 7.48
CA HIS A 326 -14.07 9.33 7.13
C HIS A 326 -13.86 9.02 5.65
N LYS A 327 -14.87 9.19 4.79
CA LYS A 327 -14.78 8.86 3.36
C LYS A 327 -15.29 10.01 2.48
N LYS A 328 -16.34 9.75 1.69
CA LYS A 328 -16.88 10.68 0.69
C LYS A 328 -17.19 12.07 1.26
N GLY A 329 -17.59 12.15 2.53
CA GLY A 329 -17.85 13.41 3.20
C GLY A 329 -16.63 14.34 3.18
N ARG A 330 -15.43 13.84 3.48
CA ARG A 330 -14.16 14.59 3.42
C ARG A 330 -13.34 14.33 2.16
N CYS A 331 -13.98 13.90 1.07
CA CYS A 331 -13.30 13.57 -0.18
C CYS A 331 -12.23 12.48 -0.06
N ARG A 332 -12.35 11.60 0.95
CA ARG A 332 -11.46 10.47 1.19
C ARG A 332 -12.08 9.17 0.65
N GLY A 333 -11.24 8.24 0.25
CA GLY A 333 -11.54 6.84 -0.09
C GLY A 333 -11.14 5.89 1.05
N SER A 334 -11.24 4.58 0.79
CA SER A 334 -10.72 3.57 1.73
C SER A 334 -9.20 3.65 1.87
N ILE A 335 -8.51 3.83 0.74
CA ILE A 335 -7.05 3.86 0.63
C ILE A 335 -6.47 5.01 1.45
N ASP A 336 -7.07 6.20 1.40
CA ASP A 336 -6.58 7.37 2.17
C ASP A 336 -6.48 7.08 3.68
N ASN A 337 -7.43 6.33 4.22
CA ASN A 337 -7.44 5.98 5.64
C ASN A 337 -6.42 4.88 5.97
N ILE A 338 -6.13 3.95 5.04
CA ILE A 338 -5.05 2.97 5.21
C ILE A 338 -3.69 3.68 5.17
N LEU A 339 -3.49 4.58 4.21
CA LEU A 339 -2.26 5.36 4.10
C LEU A 339 -2.06 6.28 5.30
N GLU A 340 -3.14 6.87 5.85
CA GLU A 340 -3.07 7.62 7.11
C GLU A 340 -2.63 6.71 8.26
N PHE A 341 -3.21 5.51 8.39
CA PHE A 341 -2.82 4.57 9.44
C PHE A 341 -1.37 4.11 9.30
N LEU A 342 -0.92 3.79 8.08
CA LEU A 342 0.48 3.46 7.78
C LEU A 342 1.41 4.62 8.11
N GLY A 343 1.04 5.85 7.73
CA GLY A 343 1.81 7.05 8.04
C GLY A 343 1.93 7.28 9.55
N ARG A 344 0.85 7.07 10.31
CA ARG A 344 0.92 7.12 11.78
C ARG A 344 1.86 6.05 12.33
N TYR A 345 1.77 4.82 11.82
CA TYR A 345 2.62 3.70 12.21
C TYR A 345 4.11 3.97 12.03
N ILE A 346 4.52 4.39 10.83
CA ILE A 346 5.93 4.67 10.52
C ILE A 346 6.50 5.76 11.44
N ASN A 347 5.69 6.76 11.78
CA ASN A 347 6.12 7.89 12.62
C ASN A 347 5.93 7.67 14.13
N SER A 348 5.44 6.50 14.58
CA SER A 348 5.20 6.26 16.02
C SER A 348 6.32 5.49 16.70
N TYR A 349 7.17 4.84 15.93
CA TYR A 349 8.35 4.13 16.41
C TYR A 349 9.59 4.95 16.05
N GLU A 350 9.68 6.14 16.65
CA GLU A 350 10.87 6.99 16.54
C GLU A 350 12.05 6.33 17.26
N VAL A 351 13.23 6.44 16.67
CA VAL A 351 14.49 5.96 17.23
C VAL A 351 15.24 7.19 17.75
N GLU A 352 15.88 7.10 18.91
CA GLU A 352 16.95 8.06 19.21
C GLU A 352 18.01 7.91 18.12
N GLU A 353 18.14 8.92 17.24
CA GLU A 353 19.23 8.94 16.27
C GLU A 353 20.55 8.80 17.03
N ILE A 354 21.30 7.75 16.76
CA ILE A 354 22.65 7.62 17.28
C ILE A 354 23.47 8.71 16.55
N PRO A 355 24.03 9.69 17.28
CA PRO A 355 24.64 10.89 16.72
C PRO A 355 25.85 10.65 15.82
#